data_AF-A0A9E5QAN4-F1
#
_entry.id   AF-A0A9E5QAN4-F1
#
_cell.length_a   1.000
_cell.length_b   1.000
_cell.length_c   1.000
_cell.angle_alpha   90.00
_cell.angle_beta   90.00
_cell.angle_gamma   90.00
#
_symmetry.space_group_name_H-M   'P 1'
#
loop_
_entity.id
_entity.type
_entity.pdbx_description
1 polymer ?
#
loop_
_entity_poly.entity_id
_entity_poly.type
_entity_poly.pdbx_seq_one_letter_code
_entity_poly.pdbx_strand_id
1 'polypeptide(L)'
;MPHSEVEYLKNIVLPALSLETPIYDEDQATLGDFIEDSRTLPIDEIVFSKLMSEHLVEMLEELTLREKLILKMRFGLLDSEIYTLQEIGDLLGITRERVRQIEAQALNRLYSAGDQQKITENPN
;
A
#
# COMPACT_ATOMS: atom_id res chain seq x y z
N MET A 1 -31.75 2.21 34.81
CA MET A 1 -30.38 2.32 34.28
C MET A 1 -30.10 1.09 33.43
N PRO A 2 -29.93 1.22 32.10
CA PRO A 2 -29.62 0.09 31.25
C PRO A 2 -28.23 -0.44 31.62
N HIS A 3 -28.10 -1.74 31.89
CA HIS A 3 -26.86 -2.34 32.39
C HIS A 3 -25.63 -2.09 31.50
N SER A 4 -25.85 -1.87 30.20
CA SER A 4 -24.79 -1.59 29.23
C SER A 4 -24.02 -0.28 29.48
N GLU A 5 -24.70 0.78 29.94
CA GLU A 5 -24.04 2.05 30.27
C GLU A 5 -23.14 1.92 31.51
N VAL A 6 -23.53 1.06 32.45
CA VAL A 6 -22.78 0.84 33.70
C VAL A 6 -21.50 0.04 33.43
N GLU A 7 -21.54 -0.95 32.53
CA GLU A 7 -20.33 -1.67 32.08
C GLU A 7 -19.40 -0.78 31.26
N TYR A 8 -19.95 0.04 30.36
CA TYR A 8 -19.18 0.99 29.58
C TYR A 8 -18.42 1.99 30.46
N LEU A 9 -19.11 2.56 31.47
CA LEU A 9 -18.50 3.46 32.45
C LEU A 9 -17.42 2.77 33.30
N LYS A 10 -17.59 1.50 33.66
CA LYS A 10 -16.56 0.73 34.39
C LYS A 10 -15.29 0.49 33.56
N ASN A 11 -15.45 0.20 32.27
CA ASN A 11 -14.31 -0.09 31.39
C ASN A 11 -13.48 1.17 31.05
N ILE A 12 -14.09 2.36 31.06
CA ILE A 12 -13.36 3.63 30.82
C ILE A 12 -12.52 4.06 32.03
N VAL A 13 -12.94 3.68 33.24
CA VAL A 13 -12.33 4.14 34.51
C VAL A 13 -11.21 3.22 34.98
N LEU A 14 -10.85 2.19 34.21
CA LEU A 14 -9.71 1.33 34.53
C LEU A 14 -8.41 2.18 34.58
N PRO A 15 -7.69 2.19 35.71
CA PRO A 15 -6.42 2.90 35.81
C PRO A 15 -5.42 2.26 34.83
N ALA A 16 -4.64 3.09 34.15
CA ALA A 16 -3.60 2.61 33.23
C ALA A 16 -2.64 1.67 33.98
N LEU A 17 -2.59 0.41 33.54
CA LEU A 17 -1.71 -0.59 34.12
C LEU A 17 -0.28 -0.37 33.59
N SER A 18 0.72 -0.50 34.46
CA SER A 18 2.11 -0.30 34.05
C SER A 18 2.57 -1.45 33.16
N LEU A 19 3.23 -1.13 32.04
CA LEU A 19 3.85 -2.11 31.15
C LEU A 19 5.08 -2.78 31.80
N GLU A 20 5.66 -2.19 32.85
CA GLU A 20 6.77 -2.78 33.62
C GLU A 20 6.30 -3.76 34.69
N THR A 21 4.98 -4.02 34.78
CA THR A 21 4.46 -4.99 35.74
C THR A 21 4.95 -6.39 35.38
N PRO A 22 5.67 -7.10 36.27
CA PRO A 22 6.10 -8.47 36.00
C PRO A 22 4.87 -9.37 35.94
N ILE A 23 4.86 -10.30 34.99
CA ILE A 23 3.73 -11.24 34.82
C ILE A 23 3.92 -12.49 35.68
N TYR A 24 5.16 -12.89 35.98
CA TYR A 24 5.53 -14.01 36.85
C TYR A 24 6.74 -13.65 37.73
N ASP A 25 6.84 -14.24 38.92
CA ASP A 25 7.93 -13.97 39.88
C ASP A 25 9.30 -14.56 39.47
N GLU A 26 9.32 -15.52 38.54
CA GLU A 26 10.55 -16.22 38.12
C GLU A 26 11.11 -15.75 36.76
N ASP A 27 10.28 -15.12 35.92
CA ASP A 27 10.66 -14.62 34.61
C ASP A 27 10.80 -13.09 34.63
N GLN A 28 11.87 -12.55 34.05
CA GLN A 28 12.05 -11.09 33.87
C GLN A 28 11.05 -10.47 32.88
N ALA A 29 10.07 -11.23 32.42
CA ALA A 29 9.12 -10.82 31.39
C ALA A 29 8.08 -9.87 31.97
N THR A 30 8.03 -8.68 31.40
CA THR A 30 7.14 -7.59 31.78
C THR A 30 5.89 -7.60 30.91
N LEU A 31 4.81 -6.97 31.38
CA LEU A 31 3.56 -6.84 30.63
C LEU A 31 3.76 -6.24 29.23
N GLY A 32 4.73 -5.34 29.07
CA GLY A 32 5.11 -4.76 27.80
C GLY A 32 5.67 -5.75 26.79
N ASP A 33 6.33 -6.82 27.24
CA ASP A 33 6.95 -7.84 26.37
C ASP A 33 5.91 -8.72 25.66
N PHE A 34 4.65 -8.70 26.12
CA PHE A 34 3.53 -9.44 25.54
C PHE A 34 2.59 -8.58 24.71
N ILE A 35 2.80 -7.25 24.68
CA ILE A 35 2.03 -6.35 23.82
C ILE A 35 2.68 -6.35 22.44
N GLU A 36 2.07 -7.10 21.51
CA GLU A 36 2.42 -7.04 20.09
C GLU A 36 2.16 -5.62 19.55
N ASP A 37 3.15 -5.02 18.88
CA ASP A 37 2.95 -3.71 18.25
C ASP A 37 2.13 -3.88 16.97
N SER A 38 0.82 -3.68 17.11
CA SER A 38 -0.16 -3.76 16.02
C SER A 38 -0.03 -2.64 14.97
N ARG A 39 0.92 -1.70 15.13
CA ARG A 39 1.16 -0.60 14.19
C ARG A 39 2.31 -0.89 13.22
N THR A 40 3.16 -1.87 13.54
CA THR A 40 4.21 -2.32 12.65
C THR A 40 3.65 -3.35 11.67
N LEU A 41 3.75 -3.06 10.37
CA LEU A 41 3.52 -4.05 9.34
C LEU A 41 4.51 -5.21 9.53
N PRO A 42 4.08 -6.46 9.34
CA PRO A 42 4.97 -7.59 9.48
C PRO A 42 6.07 -7.54 8.39
N ILE A 43 7.25 -8.07 8.71
CA ILE A 43 8.48 -7.87 7.92
C ILE A 43 8.32 -8.40 6.48
N ASP A 44 7.60 -9.50 6.32
CA ASP A 44 7.24 -10.10 5.04
C ASP A 44 6.41 -9.15 4.16
N GLU A 45 5.41 -8.46 4.72
CA GLU A 45 4.62 -7.47 3.99
C GLU A 45 5.48 -6.27 3.56
N ILE A 46 6.40 -5.82 4.41
CA ILE A 46 7.33 -4.73 4.08
C ILE A 46 8.24 -5.15 2.91
N VAL A 47 8.85 -6.33 2.99
CA VAL A 47 9.73 -6.85 1.93
C VAL A 47 8.96 -7.04 0.62
N PHE A 48 7.75 -7.60 0.69
CA PHE A 48 6.89 -7.83 -0.47
C PHE A 48 6.50 -6.50 -1.14
N SER A 49 6.05 -5.50 -0.36
CA SER A 49 5.70 -4.18 -0.87
C SER A 49 6.87 -3.50 -1.59
N LYS A 50 8.09 -3.65 -1.05
CA LYS A 50 9.30 -3.09 -1.63
C LYS A 50 9.65 -3.78 -2.96
N LEU A 51 9.67 -5.11 -2.99
CA LEU A 51 9.91 -5.88 -4.20
C LEU A 51 8.88 -5.54 -5.29
N MET A 52 7.59 -5.46 -4.92
CA MET A 52 6.54 -5.04 -5.85
C MET A 52 6.79 -3.63 -6.40
N SER A 53 7.21 -2.69 -5.56
CA SER A 53 7.48 -1.32 -6.00
C SER A 53 8.65 -1.24 -6.98
N GLU A 54 9.72 -1.99 -6.75
CA GLU A 54 10.88 -2.08 -7.63
C GLU A 54 10.48 -2.67 -8.99
N HIS A 55 9.72 -3.77 -8.98
CA HIS A 55 9.20 -4.39 -10.20
C HIS A 55 8.30 -3.45 -11.00
N LEU A 56 7.42 -2.71 -10.33
CA LEU A 56 6.59 -1.71 -11.01
C LEU A 56 7.43 -0.61 -11.66
N VAL A 57 8.53 -0.18 -11.04
CA VAL A 57 9.44 0.82 -11.63
C VAL A 57 10.09 0.27 -12.90
N GLU A 58 10.59 -0.96 -12.87
CA GLU A 58 11.19 -1.62 -14.05
C GLU A 58 10.18 -1.74 -15.19
N MET A 59 8.98 -2.23 -14.92
CA MET A 59 7.93 -2.34 -15.95
C MET A 59 7.54 -0.97 -16.53
N LEU A 60 7.53 0.07 -15.70
CA LEU A 60 7.27 1.44 -16.17
C LEU A 60 8.41 1.97 -17.06
N GLU A 61 9.65 1.48 -16.96
CA GLU A 61 10.76 1.88 -17.83
C GLU A 61 10.60 1.44 -19.29
N GLU A 62 9.88 0.35 -19.54
CA GLU A 62 9.59 -0.12 -20.90
C GLU A 62 8.54 0.75 -21.63
N LEU A 63 7.81 1.58 -20.88
CA LEU A 63 6.81 2.47 -21.44
C LEU A 63 7.43 3.76 -21.99
N THR A 64 6.76 4.37 -22.97
CA THR A 64 7.16 5.68 -23.45
C THR A 64 6.97 6.74 -22.37
N LEU A 65 7.74 7.84 -22.44
CA LEU A 65 7.64 8.95 -21.49
C LEU A 65 6.20 9.48 -21.33
N ARG A 66 5.42 9.50 -22.42
CA ARG A 66 4.01 9.92 -22.40
C ARG A 66 3.11 8.93 -21.67
N GLU A 67 3.29 7.63 -21.92
CA GLU A 67 2.53 6.56 -21.25
C GLU A 67 2.85 6.53 -19.75
N LYS A 68 4.14 6.61 -19.40
CA LYS A 68 4.59 6.70 -18.00
C LYS A 68 3.98 7.90 -17.30
N LEU A 69 3.98 9.08 -17.92
CA LEU A 69 3.40 10.29 -17.34
C LEU A 69 1.89 10.14 -17.09
N ILE A 70 1.14 9.65 -18.09
CA ILE A 70 -0.32 9.46 -17.97
C ILE A 70 -0.65 8.46 -16.86
N LEU A 71 0.06 7.32 -16.77
CA LEU A 71 -0.14 6.35 -15.69
C LEU A 71 0.26 6.93 -14.33
N LYS A 72 1.38 7.65 -14.25
CA LYS A 72 1.82 8.26 -12.99
C LYS A 72 0.80 9.26 -12.45
N MET A 73 0.22 10.08 -13.33
CA MET A 73 -0.87 10.99 -12.95
C MET A 73 -2.18 10.25 -12.63
N ARG A 74 -2.51 9.18 -13.37
CA ARG A 74 -3.71 8.39 -13.09
C ARG A 74 -3.71 7.69 -11.74
N PHE A 75 -2.54 7.23 -11.29
CA PHE A 75 -2.39 6.44 -10.08
C PHE A 75 -1.73 7.20 -8.92
N GLY A 76 -1.51 8.52 -9.05
CA GLY A 76 -0.87 9.33 -8.01
C GLY A 76 0.59 8.98 -7.72
N LEU A 77 1.28 8.37 -8.69
CA LEU A 77 2.70 8.01 -8.56
C LEU A 77 3.65 9.19 -8.83
N LEU A 78 3.11 10.38 -9.14
CA LEU A 78 3.88 11.60 -9.37
C LEU A 78 3.94 12.47 -8.11
N ASP A 79 2.79 12.78 -7.54
CA ASP A 79 2.57 13.76 -6.48
C ASP A 79 1.56 13.29 -5.42
N SER A 80 1.22 11.99 -5.41
CA SER A 80 0.16 11.40 -4.56
C SER A 80 -1.26 11.88 -4.86
N GLU A 81 -1.46 12.67 -5.92
CA GLU A 81 -2.80 13.06 -6.39
C GLU A 81 -3.25 12.24 -7.60
N ILE A 82 -4.51 11.82 -7.57
CA ILE A 82 -5.12 11.03 -8.65
C ILE A 82 -5.82 12.01 -9.60
N TYR A 83 -5.37 12.03 -10.86
CA TYR A 83 -5.97 12.86 -11.89
C TYR A 83 -6.98 12.08 -12.75
N THR A 84 -8.05 12.75 -13.17
CA THR A 84 -9.03 12.21 -14.11
C THR A 84 -8.52 12.24 -15.56
N LEU A 85 -9.10 11.42 -16.44
CA LEU A 85 -8.76 11.43 -17.87
C LEU A 85 -8.99 12.81 -18.52
N GLN A 86 -9.94 13.58 -17.99
CA GLN A 86 -10.23 14.92 -18.49
C GLN A 86 -9.11 15.88 -18.09
N GLU A 87 -8.76 15.93 -16.80
CA GLU A 87 -7.68 16.80 -16.28
C GLU A 87 -6.33 16.48 -16.92
N ILE A 88 -6.00 15.19 -17.10
CA ILE A 88 -4.79 14.77 -17.81
C ILE A 88 -4.82 15.21 -19.27
N GLY A 89 -5.99 15.13 -19.91
CA GLY A 89 -6.19 15.58 -21.28
C GLY A 89 -5.99 17.09 -21.41
N ASP A 90 -6.57 17.85 -20.50
CA ASP A 90 -6.46 19.31 -20.45
C ASP A 90 -5.01 19.75 -20.19
N LEU A 91 -4.27 19.05 -19.30
CA LEU A 91 -2.85 19.33 -19.02
C LEU A 91 -1.93 19.03 -20.22
N LEU A 92 -2.22 17.95 -20.95
CA LEU A 92 -1.40 17.49 -22.08
C LEU A 92 -1.85 18.07 -23.43
N GLY A 93 -2.92 18.87 -23.46
CA GLY A 93 -3.50 19.43 -24.68
C GLY A 93 -4.07 18.36 -25.62
N ILE A 94 -4.56 17.24 -25.08
CA ILE A 94 -5.14 16.13 -25.85
C ILE A 94 -6.56 15.82 -25.38
N THR A 95 -7.38 15.27 -26.26
CA THR A 95 -8.74 14.88 -25.90
C THR A 95 -8.75 13.79 -24.83
N ARG A 96 -9.77 13.76 -23.96
CA ARG A 96 -10.02 12.69 -23.00
C ARG A 96 -9.94 11.28 -23.61
N GLU A 97 -10.53 11.08 -24.79
CA GLU A 97 -10.51 9.77 -25.47
C GLU A 97 -9.10 9.37 -25.90
N ARG A 98 -8.26 10.35 -26.27
CA ARG A 98 -6.85 10.09 -26.58
C ARG A 98 -6.08 9.65 -25.33
N VAL A 99 -6.33 10.25 -24.17
CA VAL A 99 -5.75 9.80 -22.90
C VAL A 99 -6.17 8.35 -22.61
N ARG A 100 -7.46 8.03 -22.76
CA ARG A 100 -7.99 6.67 -22.56
C ARG A 100 -7.34 5.64 -23.47
N GLN A 101 -7.11 5.98 -24.74
CA GLN A 101 -6.42 5.11 -25.69
C GLN A 101 -4.97 4.85 -25.27
N ILE A 102 -4.25 5.89 -24.86
CA ILE A 102 -2.86 5.76 -24.41
C ILE A 102 -2.77 4.95 -23.12
N GLU A 103 -3.71 5.15 -22.18
CA GLU A 103 -3.84 4.34 -20.95
C GLU A 103 -4.03 2.86 -21.28
N ALA A 104 -4.99 2.53 -22.16
CA ALA A 104 -5.23 1.15 -22.58
C ALA A 104 -4.02 0.53 -23.30
N GLN A 105 -3.29 1.33 -24.10
CA GLN A 105 -2.08 0.88 -24.77
C GLN A 105 -0.95 0.60 -23.77
N ALA A 106 -0.77 1.48 -22.78
CA ALA A 106 0.22 1.31 -21.73
C ALA A 106 -0.07 0.08 -20.87
N LEU A 107 -1.33 -0.12 -20.47
CA LEU A 107 -1.76 -1.30 -19.70
C LEU A 107 -1.50 -2.60 -20.48
N ASN A 108 -1.85 -2.65 -21.77
CA ASN A 108 -1.58 -3.84 -22.60
C ASN A 108 -0.08 -4.19 -22.68
N ARG A 109 0.79 -3.17 -22.74
CA ARG A 109 2.25 -3.41 -22.70
C ARG A 109 2.69 -3.92 -21.34
N LEU A 110 2.20 -3.32 -20.25
CA LEU A 110 2.49 -3.80 -18.90
C LEU A 110 2.05 -5.26 -18.70
N TYR A 111 0.86 -5.65 -19.18
CA TYR A 111 0.42 -7.04 -19.13
C TYR A 111 1.34 -7.97 -19.93
N SER A 112 1.77 -7.55 -21.12
CA SER A 112 2.67 -8.34 -21.96
C SER A 112 4.06 -8.50 -21.33
N ALA A 113 4.59 -7.45 -20.69
CA ALA A 113 5.88 -7.47 -20.01
C ALA A 113 5.85 -8.35 -18.75
N GLY A 114 4.78 -8.25 -17.94
CA GLY A 114 4.61 -9.06 -16.73
C GLY A 114 4.43 -10.55 -17.02
N ASP A 115 3.78 -10.92 -18.13
CA ASP A 115 3.71 -12.31 -18.58
C ASP A 115 5.08 -12.83 -19.06
N GLN A 116 5.93 -11.98 -19.66
CA GLN A 116 7.28 -12.38 -20.05
C GLN A 116 8.19 -12.65 -18.85
N GLN A 117 8.08 -11.86 -17.77
CA GLN A 117 8.86 -12.08 -16.54
C GLN A 117 8.47 -13.36 -15.81
N LYS A 118 7.19 -13.73 -15.81
CA LYS A 118 6.73 -15.03 -15.26
C LYS A 118 7.29 -16.24 -16.01
N ILE A 119 7.55 -16.11 -17.31
CA ILE A 119 8.12 -17.18 -18.12
C ILE A 119 9.64 -17.31 -17.85
N THR A 120 10.33 -16.22 -17.52
CA THR A 120 11.76 -16.24 -17.21
C THR A 120 12.09 -16.66 -15.78
N GLU A 121 11.18 -16.44 -14.82
CA GLU A 121 11.40 -16.78 -13.40
C GLU A 121 11.08 -18.24 -13.05
N ASN A 122 10.52 -19.03 -13.99
CA ASN A 122 10.29 -20.46 -13.77
C ASN A 122 11.16 -21.36 -14.67
N PRO A 123 12.46 -21.54 -14.36
CA PRO A 123 13.23 -22.68 -14.80
C PRO A 123 13.59 -23.57 -13.60
N ASN A 124 12.66 -24.39 -13.12
CA ASN A 124 12.85 -25.80 -12.70
C ASN A 124 11.63 -26.36 -11.96
#